data_AF-A0A7W8BTI6-F1
#
_entry.id   AF-A0A7W8BTI6-F1
#
_cell.length_a   1.000
_cell.length_b   1.000
_cell.length_c   1.000
_cell.angle_alpha   90.00
_cell.angle_beta   90.00
_cell.angle_gamma   90.00
#
_symmetry.space_group_name_H-M   'P 1'
#
loop_
_entity.id
_entity.type
_entity.pdbx_description
1 polymer ?
#
loop_
_entity_poly.entity_id
_entity_poly.type
_entity_poly.pdbx_seq_one_letter_code
_entity_poly.pdbx_strand_id
1 'polypeptide(L)'
;MADQPLKAHFAETVTLPDGRRVRVSAYPDGSIRFRVDGLPYVLTEAYLSGNPEKNQAIMKISPGKQGSSASYNYTEWLESKNQNPS
;
A
#
# COMPACT_ATOMS: atom_id res chain seq x y z
N MET A 1 -24.05 -13.94 -6.35
CA MET A 1 -24.01 -12.60 -6.99
C MET A 1 -22.55 -12.30 -7.23
N ALA A 2 -22.10 -12.09 -8.47
CA ALA A 2 -20.71 -11.73 -8.71
C ALA A 2 -20.47 -10.33 -8.16
N ASP A 3 -19.58 -10.19 -7.18
CA ASP A 3 -19.13 -8.88 -6.69
C ASP A 3 -18.52 -8.13 -7.86
N GLN A 4 -19.28 -7.19 -8.41
CA GLN A 4 -18.78 -6.29 -9.43
C GLN A 4 -17.58 -5.53 -8.84
N PRO A 5 -16.45 -5.40 -9.55
CA PRO A 5 -15.28 -4.74 -9.01
C PRO A 5 -15.65 -3.32 -8.57
N LEU A 6 -15.43 -3.01 -7.30
CA LEU A 6 -15.70 -1.69 -6.76
C LEU A 6 -14.91 -0.65 -7.56
N LYS A 7 -15.61 0.24 -8.27
CA LYS A 7 -15.00 1.26 -9.12
C LYS A 7 -14.73 2.51 -8.29
N ALA A 8 -13.49 3.00 -8.32
CA ALA A 8 -13.14 4.26 -7.68
C ALA A 8 -13.85 5.42 -8.39
N HIS A 9 -14.42 6.36 -7.62
CA HIS A 9 -14.99 7.60 -8.14
C HIS A 9 -13.94 8.71 -8.23
N PHE A 10 -12.85 8.58 -7.49
CA PHE A 10 -11.71 9.49 -7.51
C PHE A 10 -10.40 8.70 -7.56
N ALA A 11 -9.44 9.21 -8.33
CA ALA A 11 -8.06 8.74 -8.27
C ALA A 11 -7.06 9.82 -8.69
N GLU A 12 -5.98 9.95 -7.93
CA GLU A 12 -4.89 10.88 -8.22
C GLU A 12 -3.55 10.21 -7.97
N THR A 13 -2.51 10.63 -8.70
CA THR A 13 -1.14 10.11 -8.55
C THR A 13 -0.19 11.25 -8.20
N VAL A 14 0.57 11.06 -7.14
CA VAL A 14 1.65 11.95 -6.70
C VAL A 14 2.98 11.27 -6.99
N THR A 15 3.90 12.00 -7.62
CA THR A 15 5.30 11.58 -7.77
C THR A 15 6.11 12.18 -6.63
N LEU A 16 6.76 11.33 -5.84
CA LEU A 16 7.62 11.73 -4.73
C LEU A 16 8.97 12.24 -5.25
N PRO A 17 9.73 13.02 -4.46
CA PRO A 17 11.04 13.53 -4.86
C PRO A 17 12.07 12.45 -5.24
N ASP A 18 11.92 11.23 -4.71
CA ASP A 18 12.77 10.08 -5.05
C ASP A 18 12.28 9.28 -6.27
N GLY A 19 11.28 9.80 -6.98
CA GLY A 19 10.71 9.20 -8.19
C GLY A 19 9.64 8.14 -7.94
N ARG A 20 9.43 7.69 -6.69
CA ARG A 20 8.34 6.76 -6.38
C ARG A 20 6.99 7.42 -6.63
N ARG A 21 6.01 6.64 -7.10
CA ARG A 21 4.64 7.11 -7.31
C ARG A 21 3.71 6.56 -6.24
N VAL A 22 2.83 7.41 -5.75
CA VAL A 22 1.72 7.06 -4.86
C VAL A 22 0.43 7.40 -5.57
N ARG A 23 -0.42 6.41 -5.83
CA ARG A 23 -1.78 6.60 -6.32
C ARG A 23 -2.78 6.46 -5.18
N VAL A 24 -3.57 7.49 -4.97
CA VAL A 24 -4.70 7.49 -4.03
C VAL A 24 -5.97 7.21 -4.83
N SER A 25 -6.89 6.42 -4.28
CA SER A 25 -8.21 6.18 -4.87
C SER A 25 -9.26 6.14 -3.79
N ALA A 26 -10.39 6.81 -4.02
CA ALA A 26 -11.54 6.79 -3.12
C ALA A 26 -12.73 6.10 -3.79
N TYR A 27 -13.48 5.34 -3.00
CA TYR A 27 -14.56 4.49 -3.47
C TYR A 27 -15.91 4.90 -2.88
N PRO A 28 -17.04 4.50 -3.49
CA PRO A 28 -18.37 4.87 -3.02
C PRO A 28 -18.71 4.36 -1.62
N ASP A 29 -18.05 3.30 -1.15
CA ASP A 29 -18.22 2.75 0.20
C ASP A 29 -17.43 3.50 1.29
N GLY A 30 -16.75 4.59 0.93
CA GLY A 30 -15.93 5.39 1.83
C GLY A 30 -14.51 4.85 2.03
N SER A 31 -14.16 3.71 1.44
CA SER A 31 -12.79 3.19 1.51
C SER A 31 -11.81 4.04 0.69
N ILE A 32 -10.57 4.12 1.16
CA ILE A 32 -9.47 4.79 0.49
C ILE A 32 -8.34 3.78 0.28
N ARG A 33 -7.82 3.69 -0.96
CA ARG A 33 -6.71 2.81 -1.32
C ARG A 33 -5.50 3.61 -1.73
N PHE A 34 -4.35 3.23 -1.19
CA PHE A 34 -3.04 3.72 -1.60
C PHE A 34 -2.32 2.62 -2.39
N ARG A 35 -1.80 2.97 -3.56
CA ARG A 35 -0.89 2.13 -4.35
C ARG A 35 0.46 2.83 -4.41
N VAL A 36 1.50 2.18 -3.90
CA VAL A 36 2.84 2.75 -3.79
C VAL A 36 3.83 1.88 -4.57
N ASP A 37 4.61 2.52 -5.44
CA ASP A 37 5.67 1.86 -6.21
C ASP A 37 6.90 1.56 -5.33
N GLY A 38 7.74 0.60 -5.76
CA GLY A 38 9.00 0.26 -5.07
C GLY A 38 8.83 -0.67 -3.88
N LEU A 39 8.18 -1.82 -4.10
CA LEU A 39 8.02 -2.90 -3.11
C LEU A 39 9.38 -3.42 -2.60
N PRO A 40 9.45 -3.97 -1.37
CA PRO A 40 8.34 -4.25 -0.45
C PRO A 40 8.05 -3.10 0.53
N TYR A 41 6.86 -3.10 1.13
CA TYR A 41 6.51 -2.21 2.26
C TYR A 41 5.87 -2.98 3.41
N VAL A 42 6.06 -2.47 4.63
CA VAL A 42 5.33 -2.87 5.83
C VAL A 42 4.56 -1.69 6.41
N LEU A 43 3.39 -1.96 7.00
CA LEU A 43 2.69 -0.99 7.85
C LEU A 43 3.42 -0.90 9.20
N THR A 44 3.86 0.30 9.56
CA THR A 44 4.63 0.59 10.79
C THR A 44 3.88 1.43 11.80
N GLU A 45 2.81 2.11 11.38
CA GLU A 45 1.98 2.96 12.24
C GLU A 45 0.56 2.97 11.70
N ALA A 46 -0.44 2.85 12.59
CA ALA A 46 -1.85 2.92 12.26
C ALA A 46 -2.65 3.54 13.42
N TYR A 47 -2.87 4.85 13.37
CA TYR A 47 -3.79 5.56 14.24
C TYR A 47 -5.13 5.71 13.53
N LEU A 48 -6.06 4.79 13.78
CA LEU A 48 -7.37 4.73 13.11
C LEU A 48 -8.52 5.16 14.03
N SER A 49 -8.36 5.03 15.34
CA SER A 49 -9.28 5.57 16.32
C SER A 49 -9.04 7.08 16.39
N GLY A 50 -9.81 7.83 15.62
CA GLY A 50 -9.75 9.30 15.62
C GLY A 50 -9.86 9.82 17.05
N ASN A 51 -8.85 10.56 17.51
CA ASN A 51 -9.09 11.49 18.60
C ASN A 51 -10.23 12.42 18.12
N PRO A 52 -11.38 12.52 18.83
CA PRO A 52 -12.49 13.38 18.44
C PRO A 52 -12.08 14.84 18.18
N GLU A 53 -10.99 15.29 18.80
CA GLU A 53 -10.45 16.64 18.64
C GLU A 53 -9.66 16.83 17.34
N LYS A 54 -9.14 15.75 16.73
CA LYS A 54 -8.23 15.84 15.57
C LYS A 54 -8.82 15.30 14.27
N ASN A 55 -9.88 14.48 14.33
CA ASN A 55 -10.61 13.93 13.17
C ASN A 55 -9.69 13.46 12.02
N GLN A 56 -8.61 12.75 12.36
CA GLN A 56 -7.58 12.32 11.42
C GLN A 56 -7.23 10.85 11.67
N ALA A 57 -7.04 10.12 10.57
CA ALA A 57 -6.39 8.82 10.58
C ALA A 57 -4.94 8.99 10.06
N ILE A 58 -3.99 8.33 10.71
CA ILE A 58 -2.58 8.35 10.29
C ILE A 58 -2.14 6.92 10.03
N MET A 59 -1.56 6.70 8.84
CA MET A 59 -0.97 5.43 8.44
C MET A 59 0.45 5.67 7.93
N LYS A 60 1.41 4.87 8.39
CA LYS A 60 2.81 4.95 7.94
C LYS A 60 3.27 3.61 7.41
N ILE A 61 3.77 3.60 6.18
CA ILE A 61 4.47 2.46 5.59
C ILE A 61 5.95 2.75 5.42
N SER A 62 6.78 1.73 5.54
CA SER A 62 8.23 1.82 5.27
C SER A 62 8.67 0.71 4.35
N PRO A 63 9.70 0.94 3.50
CA PRO A 63 10.34 -0.14 2.78
C PRO A 63 10.71 -1.26 3.75
N GLY A 64 10.37 -2.49 3.42
CA GLY A 64 10.74 -3.66 4.22
C GLY A 64 12.26 -3.82 4.20
N LYS A 65 12.97 -3.23 5.18
CA LYS A 65 14.41 -3.50 5.38
C LYS A 65 14.60 -4.95 5.83
N GLN A 66 15.85 -5.44 5.73
CA GLN A 66 16.25 -6.76 6.25
C GLN A 66 15.72 -6.96 7.68
N GLY A 67 15.08 -8.10 7.91
CA GLY A 67 14.52 -8.49 9.22
C GLY A 67 13.02 -8.21 9.38
N SER A 68 12.36 -7.58 8.40
CA SER A 68 10.89 -7.49 8.38
C SER A 68 10.29 -8.69 7.65
N SER A 69 9.12 -9.17 8.09
CA SER A 69 8.41 -10.29 7.43
C SER A 69 8.10 -9.99 5.94
N ALA A 70 7.83 -8.73 5.57
CA ALA A 70 7.65 -8.37 4.18
C ALA A 70 8.95 -8.38 3.35
N SER A 71 10.12 -8.19 3.98
CA SER A 71 11.41 -8.35 3.29
C SER A 71 11.69 -9.83 2.99
N TYR A 72 11.44 -10.71 3.97
CA TYR A 72 11.66 -12.15 3.84
C TYR A 72 10.76 -12.75 2.75
N ASN A 73 9.45 -12.46 2.81
CA ASN A 73 8.48 -12.94 1.81
C ASN A 73 8.78 -12.42 0.38
N TYR A 74 9.34 -11.21 0.26
CA TYR A 74 9.67 -10.65 -1.05
C TYR A 74 10.93 -11.29 -1.64
N THR A 75 11.96 -11.55 -0.82
CA THR A 75 13.16 -12.26 -1.26
C THR A 75 12.83 -13.69 -1.70
N GLU A 76 12.07 -14.45 -0.91
CA GLU A 76 11.61 -15.80 -1.30
C GLU A 76 10.79 -15.77 -2.60
N TRP A 77 9.91 -14.77 -2.78
CA TRP A 77 9.14 -14.61 -4.01
C TRP A 77 10.05 -14.34 -5.22
N LEU A 78 11.04 -13.46 -5.10
CA LEU A 78 12.01 -13.17 -6.16
C LEU A 78 12.83 -14.42 -6.52
N GLU A 79 13.28 -15.18 -5.52
CA GLU A 79 14.01 -16.43 -5.73
C GLU A 79 13.16 -17.46 -6.48
N SER A 80 11.88 -17.60 -6.13
CA SER A 80 10.95 -18.50 -6.84
C SER A 80 10.73 -18.12 -8.31
N LYS A 81 10.72 -16.81 -8.61
CA LYS A 81 10.60 -16.28 -9.97
C LYS A 81 11.86 -16.52 -10.81
N ASN A 82 13.03 -16.44 -10.18
CA ASN A 82 14.30 -16.68 -10.86
C ASN A 82 14.54 -18.19 -11.12
N GLN A 83 14.00 -19.08 -10.27
CA GLN A 83 14.12 -20.53 -10.44
C GLN A 83 13.13 -21.13 -11.44
N ASN A 84 11.98 -20.48 -11.67
CA ASN A 84 10.99 -20.88 -12.69
C ASN A 84 10.71 -19.72 -13.67
N PRO A 85 11.66 -19.40 -14.56
CA PRO A 85 11.39 -18.48 -15.66
C PRO A 85 10.33 -19.14 -16.57
N SER A 86 9.18 -18.49 -16.70
CA SER A 86 8.14 -18.89 -17.66
C SER A 86 8.60 -18.68 -19.10
#